data_AF-A0A448WLS7-F1
#
_entry.id   AF-A0A448WLS7-F1
#
_cell.length_a   1.000
_cell.length_b   1.000
_cell.length_c   1.000
_cell.angle_alpha   90.00
_cell.angle_beta   90.00
_cell.angle_gamma   90.00
#
_symmetry.space_group_name_H-M   'P 1'
#
loop_
_entity.id
_entity.type
_entity.pdbx_description
1 polymer ?
#
loop_
_entity_poly.entity_id
_entity_poly.type
_entity_poly.pdbx_seq_one_letter_code
_entity_poly.pdbx_strand_id
1 'polypeptide(L)'
;MFVTFCCFDVFRSRGGQNELDGQDPPPLPPRRGALFEVPSGIRPVLQRTGIEVLCWGVRNMRKFQLMSVNSPSVEIEIGGNRVESSVIKNAKRNPNFNSPLLFLDVMMPKEELYTPPMNVGVRDNRQFGRKPIVGQFQITGLEAFRRLALNAQFNPLDNFPSK
;
A
#
# COMPACT_ATOMS: atom_id res chain seq x y z
N MET A 1 0.36 -7.73 -16.66
CA MET A 1 1.47 -7.02 -16.00
C MET A 1 1.68 -7.75 -14.69
N PHE A 2 2.67 -8.63 -14.59
CA PHE A 2 2.91 -9.39 -13.38
C PHE A 2 4.00 -8.66 -12.59
N VAL A 3 3.57 -7.84 -11.63
CA VAL A 3 4.44 -7.45 -10.51
C VAL A 3 4.18 -8.52 -9.46
N THR A 4 5.10 -9.47 -9.32
CA THR A 4 5.02 -10.46 -8.25
C THR A 4 5.41 -9.76 -6.95
N PHE A 5 4.41 -9.47 -6.12
CA PHE A 5 4.61 -9.01 -4.74
C PHE A 5 4.84 -10.23 -3.86
N CYS A 6 5.90 -10.23 -3.07
CA CYS A 6 6.14 -11.28 -2.07
C CYS A 6 6.49 -10.64 -0.73
N CYS A 7 5.78 -11.09 0.30
CA CYS A 7 5.83 -10.70 1.72
C CYS A 7 5.50 -9.24 2.08
N PHE A 8 4.57 -9.10 3.03
CA PHE A 8 4.12 -7.87 3.64
C PHE A 8 4.06 -8.10 5.15
N ASP A 9 4.68 -7.23 5.95
CA ASP A 9 4.57 -7.25 7.40
C ASP A 9 3.85 -6.00 7.93
N VAL A 10 2.59 -6.15 8.37
CA VAL A 10 1.75 -5.05 8.89
C VAL A 10 1.37 -5.29 10.35
N PHE A 11 2.18 -4.72 11.24
CA PHE A 11 2.12 -4.88 12.69
C PHE A 11 0.74 -4.45 13.27
N ARG A 12 0.17 -5.21 14.24
CA ARG A 12 -1.16 -4.95 14.87
C ARG A 12 -1.13 -5.13 16.39
N SER A 13 -1.93 -4.31 17.09
CA SER A 13 -2.41 -4.54 18.48
C SER A 13 -3.95 -4.61 18.54
N ARG A 14 -4.51 -5.49 19.39
CA ARG A 14 -5.91 -5.99 19.38
C ARG A 14 -7.01 -5.01 19.86
N GLY A 15 -8.28 -5.38 19.59
CA GLY A 15 -9.54 -4.89 20.18
C GLY A 15 -10.43 -4.14 19.17
N GLY A 16 -11.74 -4.33 19.00
CA GLY A 16 -12.83 -5.13 19.60
C GLY A 16 -14.15 -4.55 19.02
N GLN A 17 -15.17 -5.37 18.73
CA GLN A 17 -16.41 -5.03 17.96
C GLN A 17 -17.45 -4.22 18.77
N ASN A 18 -18.48 -3.63 18.10
CA ASN A 18 -19.92 -3.67 18.49
C ASN A 18 -20.89 -3.00 17.45
N GLU A 19 -22.09 -3.60 17.30
CA GLU A 19 -23.29 -3.21 16.50
C GLU A 19 -24.17 -2.13 17.17
N LEU A 20 -25.06 -1.45 16.42
CA LEU A 20 -26.10 -0.54 16.96
C LEU A 20 -27.48 -0.67 16.29
N ASP A 21 -28.49 -0.84 17.14
CA ASP A 21 -29.94 -0.94 16.89
C ASP A 21 -30.64 0.42 16.68
N GLY A 22 -31.77 0.40 15.96
CA GLY A 22 -32.56 1.56 15.52
C GLY A 22 -33.14 2.46 16.61
N GLN A 23 -32.48 3.60 16.85
CA GLN A 23 -32.98 4.75 17.62
C GLN A 23 -33.12 5.99 16.73
N ASP A 24 -33.89 6.98 17.21
CA ASP A 24 -34.03 8.31 16.61
C ASP A 24 -32.66 8.89 16.21
N PRO A 25 -32.58 9.63 15.07
CA PRO A 25 -31.29 10.08 14.55
C PRO A 25 -30.59 10.96 15.60
N PRO A 26 -29.30 10.75 15.85
CA PRO A 26 -28.57 11.53 16.84
C PRO A 26 -28.60 13.02 16.49
N PRO A 27 -28.56 13.91 17.49
CA PRO A 27 -28.50 15.35 17.27
C PRO A 27 -27.35 15.71 16.32
N LEU A 28 -27.59 16.69 15.44
CA LEU A 28 -26.61 17.08 14.42
C LEU A 28 -25.28 17.49 15.06
N PRO A 29 -24.13 17.11 14.46
CA PRO A 29 -22.83 17.47 14.99
C PRO A 29 -22.61 18.99 15.07
N PRO A 30 -21.73 19.47 15.97
CA PRO A 30 -21.27 20.84 15.97
C PRO A 30 -20.70 21.24 14.60
N ARG A 31 -20.98 22.48 14.17
CA ARG A 31 -20.47 23.03 12.91
C ARG A 31 -19.29 23.95 13.14
N ARG A 32 -18.26 23.84 12.30
CA ARG A 32 -17.21 24.85 12.13
C ARG A 32 -17.41 25.53 10.79
N GLY A 33 -18.08 26.68 10.79
CA GLY A 33 -18.49 27.36 9.56
C GLY A 33 -19.50 26.53 8.77
N ALA A 34 -19.19 26.19 7.52
CA ALA A 34 -20.04 25.38 6.65
C ALA A 34 -19.86 23.86 6.81
N LEU A 35 -18.87 23.40 7.60
CA LEU A 35 -18.52 22.00 7.75
C LEU A 35 -19.02 21.46 9.10
N PHE A 36 -19.60 20.26 9.09
CA PHE A 36 -19.88 19.52 10.32
C PHE A 36 -18.60 18.88 10.84
N GLU A 37 -18.35 18.99 12.14
CA GLU A 37 -17.26 18.25 12.76
C GLU A 37 -17.64 16.77 12.86
N VAL A 38 -16.70 15.89 12.54
CA VAL A 38 -16.90 14.43 12.66
C VAL A 38 -16.97 14.09 14.16
N PRO A 39 -18.09 13.55 14.67
CA PRO A 39 -18.21 13.12 16.06
C PRO A 39 -17.09 12.17 16.47
N SER A 40 -16.66 12.26 17.73
CA SER A 40 -15.54 11.45 18.26
C SER A 40 -15.78 9.95 18.16
N GLY A 41 -17.03 9.49 18.27
CA GLY A 41 -17.40 8.07 18.23
C GLY A 41 -17.39 7.42 16.84
N ILE A 42 -17.35 8.19 15.75
CA ILE A 42 -17.32 7.66 14.37
C ILE A 42 -16.00 7.94 13.65
N ARG A 43 -15.05 8.60 14.33
CA ARG A 43 -13.73 8.87 13.77
C ARG A 43 -12.90 7.59 13.80
N PRO A 44 -12.34 7.12 12.67
CA PRO A 44 -11.50 5.94 12.67
C PRO A 44 -10.27 6.14 13.56
N VAL A 45 -10.01 5.18 14.44
CA VAL A 45 -8.76 5.16 15.22
C VAL A 45 -7.62 4.82 14.27
N LEU A 46 -6.60 5.68 14.22
CA LEU A 46 -5.40 5.45 13.41
C LEU A 46 -4.35 4.68 14.22
N GLN A 47 -3.62 3.81 13.54
CA GLN A 47 -2.50 3.03 14.07
C GLN A 47 -1.27 3.27 13.19
N ARG A 48 -0.07 3.34 13.80
CA ARG A 48 1.18 3.30 13.03
C ARG A 48 1.32 1.93 12.38
N THR A 49 1.59 1.95 11.08
CA THR A 49 1.67 0.76 10.23
C THR A 49 2.89 0.90 9.34
N GLY A 50 3.86 -0.01 9.54
CA GLY A 50 4.92 -0.27 8.57
C GLY A 50 4.35 -1.09 7.41
N ILE A 51 4.66 -0.67 6.20
CA ILE A 51 4.32 -1.40 4.98
C ILE A 51 5.62 -1.62 4.20
N GLU A 52 6.01 -2.88 4.13
CA GLU A 52 7.09 -3.33 3.26
C GLU A 52 6.51 -3.77 1.93
N VAL A 53 7.10 -3.30 0.83
CA VAL A 53 6.70 -3.70 -0.52
C VAL A 53 7.89 -4.16 -1.31
N LEU A 54 7.82 -5.39 -1.80
CA LEU A 54 8.87 -6.00 -2.58
C LEU A 54 8.57 -5.92 -4.09
N CYS A 55 9.24 -5.00 -4.77
CA CYS A 55 9.18 -4.76 -6.20
C CYS A 55 10.34 -5.47 -6.92
N TRP A 56 10.12 -6.67 -7.44
CA TRP A 56 11.19 -7.45 -8.09
C TRP A 56 11.60 -6.88 -9.45
N GLY A 57 10.60 -6.52 -10.26
CA GLY A 57 10.82 -6.06 -11.62
C GLY A 57 9.52 -5.84 -12.38
N VAL A 58 9.64 -5.35 -13.61
CA VAL A 58 8.52 -5.11 -14.51
C VAL A 58 8.75 -5.82 -15.84
N ARG A 59 7.76 -6.60 -16.29
CA ARG A 59 7.83 -7.39 -17.52
C ARG A 59 6.60 -7.17 -18.39
N ASN A 60 6.76 -7.40 -19.69
CA ASN A 60 5.67 -7.33 -20.68
C ASN A 60 4.93 -5.98 -20.65
N MET A 61 5.69 -4.89 -20.55
CA MET A 61 5.16 -3.53 -20.57
C MET A 61 4.64 -3.19 -21.98
N ARG A 62 3.42 -2.67 -22.05
CA ARG A 62 2.86 -2.19 -23.32
C ARG A 62 3.57 -0.90 -23.75
N LYS A 63 3.63 -0.67 -25.07
CA LYS A 63 4.10 0.62 -25.60
C LYS A 63 3.15 1.73 -25.11
N PHE A 64 3.71 2.86 -24.74
CA PHE A 64 2.95 4.03 -24.30
C PHE A 64 3.23 5.18 -25.25
N GLN A 65 2.18 5.71 -25.89
CA GLN A 65 2.28 6.74 -26.93
C GLN A 65 3.23 6.32 -28.06
N LEU A 66 3.02 5.12 -28.62
CA LEU A 66 3.83 4.52 -29.70
C LEU A 66 5.32 4.25 -29.36
N MET A 67 5.80 4.66 -28.19
CA MET A 67 7.18 4.46 -27.74
C MET A 67 7.29 3.27 -26.77
N SER A 68 8.41 2.53 -26.88
CA SER A 68 8.70 1.45 -25.93
C SER A 68 9.14 2.02 -24.59
N VAL A 69 8.69 1.40 -23.50
CA VAL A 69 9.14 1.73 -22.14
C VAL A 69 10.53 1.15 -21.92
N ASN A 70 11.51 2.01 -21.64
CA ASN A 70 12.91 1.60 -21.46
C ASN A 70 13.38 1.75 -20.02
N SER A 71 12.95 2.82 -19.32
CA SER A 71 13.48 3.17 -18.01
C SER A 71 12.38 3.32 -16.95
N PRO A 72 11.68 2.23 -16.57
CA PRO A 72 10.56 2.29 -15.66
C PRO A 72 10.96 2.45 -14.19
N SER A 73 10.10 3.12 -13.41
CA SER A 73 10.07 3.09 -11.94
C SER A 73 8.66 2.72 -11.47
N VAL A 74 8.55 2.17 -10.27
CA VAL A 74 7.27 1.84 -9.60
C VAL A 74 7.03 2.87 -8.51
N GLU A 75 5.79 3.22 -8.33
CA GLU A 75 5.30 4.19 -7.38
C GLU A 75 4.18 3.56 -6.59
N ILE A 76 4.21 3.74 -5.28
CA ILE A 76 3.22 3.19 -4.38
C ILE A 76 2.68 4.34 -3.55
N GLU A 77 1.35 4.45 -3.52
CA GLU A 77 0.65 5.49 -2.78
C GLU A 77 -0.45 4.88 -1.93
N ILE A 78 -0.50 5.26 -0.65
CA ILE A 78 -1.55 4.85 0.28
C ILE A 78 -1.74 5.91 1.36
N GLY A 79 -3.00 6.27 1.63
CA GLY A 79 -3.35 7.22 2.69
C GLY A 79 -2.63 8.58 2.55
N GLY A 80 -2.40 9.05 1.31
CA GLY A 80 -1.70 10.30 1.02
C GLY A 80 -0.17 10.23 1.13
N ASN A 81 0.39 9.07 1.50
CA ASN A 81 1.84 8.86 1.54
C ASN A 81 2.29 8.12 0.28
N ARG A 82 3.48 8.46 -0.22
CA ARG A 82 4.01 7.93 -1.48
C ARG A 82 5.48 7.54 -1.37
N VAL A 83 5.83 6.41 -1.96
CA VAL A 83 7.21 5.93 -2.13
C VAL A 83 7.45 5.56 -3.59
N GLU A 84 8.66 5.81 -4.11
CA GLU A 84 9.07 5.46 -5.46
C GLU A 84 10.25 4.47 -5.41
N SER A 85 10.27 3.51 -6.33
CA SER A 85 11.39 2.60 -6.50
C SER A 85 12.56 3.24 -7.26
N SER A 86 13.71 2.59 -7.19
CA SER A 86 14.83 2.92 -8.08
C SER A 86 14.43 2.81 -9.55
N VAL A 87 14.98 3.65 -10.42
CA VAL A 87 14.73 3.58 -11.86
C VAL A 87 15.51 2.40 -12.45
N ILE A 88 14.83 1.53 -13.19
CA ILE A 88 15.48 0.53 -14.02
C ILE A 88 16.15 1.24 -15.19
N LYS A 89 17.47 1.08 -15.36
CA LYS A 89 18.20 1.77 -16.46
C LYS A 89 17.76 1.28 -17.83
N ASN A 90 17.61 -0.04 -18.00
CA ASN A 90 17.20 -0.65 -19.26
C ASN A 90 16.39 -1.92 -19.01
N ALA A 91 15.06 -1.79 -19.07
CA ALA A 91 14.13 -2.89 -18.81
C ALA A 91 14.17 -4.01 -19.85
N LYS A 92 14.69 -3.75 -21.05
CA LYS A 92 14.86 -4.80 -22.08
C LYS A 92 16.05 -5.71 -21.77
N ARG A 93 17.10 -5.17 -21.13
CA ARG A 93 18.29 -5.94 -20.73
C ARG A 93 18.14 -6.58 -19.37
N ASN A 94 17.67 -5.81 -18.39
CA ASN A 94 17.40 -6.29 -17.05
C ASN A 94 16.09 -5.67 -16.54
N PRO A 95 14.99 -6.44 -16.48
CA PRO A 95 13.71 -5.94 -16.01
C PRO A 95 13.60 -5.82 -14.48
N ASN A 96 14.66 -6.13 -13.73
CA ASN A 96 14.63 -6.15 -12.27
C ASN A 96 15.14 -4.85 -11.64
N PHE A 97 14.58 -4.48 -10.49
CA PHE A 97 15.01 -3.33 -9.70
C PHE A 97 16.30 -3.64 -8.93
N ASN A 98 17.17 -2.63 -8.78
CA ASN A 98 18.40 -2.78 -7.99
C ASN A 98 18.11 -2.85 -6.49
N SER A 99 17.17 -2.03 -6.02
CA SER A 99 16.65 -2.07 -4.65
C SER A 99 15.17 -2.43 -4.73
N PRO A 100 14.82 -3.72 -4.53
CA PRO A 100 13.45 -4.17 -4.69
C PRO A 100 12.57 -3.89 -3.46
N LEU A 101 13.16 -3.75 -2.27
CA LEU A 101 12.40 -3.50 -1.04
C LEU A 101 12.14 -2.00 -0.88
N LEU A 102 10.86 -1.64 -0.72
CA LEU A 102 10.38 -0.31 -0.37
C LEU A 102 9.72 -0.38 1.00
N PHE A 103 9.87 0.69 1.79
CA PHE A 103 9.29 0.79 3.12
C PHE A 103 8.47 2.08 3.24
N LEU A 104 7.29 1.97 3.80
CA LEU A 104 6.39 3.07 4.13
C LEU A 104 6.03 2.98 5.61
N ASP A 105 6.14 4.08 6.33
CA ASP A 105 5.69 4.20 7.72
C ASP A 105 4.54 5.19 7.77
N VAL A 106 3.32 4.69 7.97
CA VAL A 106 2.08 5.44 7.74
C VAL A 106 1.08 5.25 8.88
N MET A 107 0.26 6.27 9.14
CA MET A 107 -0.86 6.18 10.07
C MET A 107 -2.10 5.68 9.32
N MET A 108 -2.51 4.44 9.59
CA MET A 108 -3.59 3.77 8.88
C MET A 108 -4.77 3.49 9.82
N PRO A 109 -6.02 3.52 9.33
CA PRO A 109 -7.16 3.10 10.13
C PRO A 109 -7.00 1.68 10.67
N LYS A 110 -7.26 1.52 11.98
CA LYS A 110 -7.22 0.22 12.66
C LYS A 110 -8.22 -0.73 12.03
N GLU A 111 -9.42 -0.21 11.80
CA GLU A 111 -10.52 -0.90 11.15
C GLU A 111 -10.32 -0.95 9.64
N GLU A 112 -10.56 -2.13 9.08
CA GLU A 112 -10.30 -2.42 7.69
C GLU A 112 -11.27 -1.71 6.74
N LEU A 113 -12.54 -1.60 7.13
CA LEU A 113 -13.57 -0.92 6.34
C LEU A 113 -13.17 0.51 5.96
N TYR A 114 -12.36 1.16 6.80
CA TYR A 114 -11.87 2.52 6.59
C TYR A 114 -10.48 2.58 5.96
N THR A 115 -9.82 1.44 5.75
CA THR A 115 -8.48 1.39 5.16
C THR A 115 -8.55 1.84 3.70
N PRO A 116 -7.82 2.91 3.31
CA PRO A 116 -7.81 3.34 1.92
C PRO A 116 -7.11 2.30 1.02
N PRO A 117 -7.51 2.22 -0.26
CA PRO A 117 -6.84 1.35 -1.21
C PRO A 117 -5.39 1.80 -1.45
N MET A 118 -4.51 0.85 -1.76
CA MET A 118 -3.14 1.11 -2.18
C MET A 118 -3.07 1.22 -3.69
N ASN A 119 -2.55 2.33 -4.19
CA ASN A 119 -2.32 2.55 -5.61
C ASN A 119 -0.88 2.19 -5.97
N VAL A 120 -0.71 1.38 -7.00
CA VAL A 120 0.58 1.02 -7.60
C VAL A 120 0.63 1.59 -9.01
N GLY A 121 1.48 2.58 -9.22
CA GLY A 121 1.78 3.17 -10.52
C GLY A 121 3.10 2.66 -11.07
N VAL A 122 3.20 2.55 -12.39
CA VAL A 122 4.48 2.40 -13.08
C VAL A 122 4.70 3.61 -13.96
N ARG A 123 5.82 4.29 -13.78
CA ARG A 123 6.22 5.47 -14.54
C ARG A 123 7.34 5.11 -15.50
N ASP A 124 7.32 5.69 -16.69
CA ASP A 124 8.43 5.59 -17.64
C ASP A 124 9.29 6.86 -17.55
N ASN A 125 10.54 6.74 -17.08
CA ASN A 125 11.45 7.86 -16.89
C ASN A 125 12.12 8.19 -18.23
N ARG A 126 11.55 9.17 -18.95
CA ARG A 126 12.06 9.61 -20.25
C ARG A 126 12.99 10.81 -20.09
N GLN A 127 13.69 11.14 -21.18
CA GLN A 127 14.49 12.37 -21.27
C GLN A 127 13.62 13.62 -21.04
N PHE A 128 14.26 14.74 -20.69
CA PHE A 128 13.61 16.02 -20.43
C PHE A 128 12.59 15.99 -19.28
N GLY A 129 12.82 15.15 -18.26
CA GLY A 129 12.02 15.10 -17.03
C GLY A 129 10.60 14.54 -17.20
N ARG A 130 10.25 14.02 -18.40
CA ARG A 130 8.93 13.44 -18.64
C ARG A 130 8.81 12.09 -17.93
N LYS A 131 7.82 11.95 -17.06
CA LYS A 131 7.52 10.69 -16.33
C LYS A 131 6.05 10.27 -16.47
N PRO A 132 5.57 9.93 -17.68
CA PRO A 132 4.21 9.46 -17.87
C PRO A 132 3.96 8.17 -17.09
N ILE A 133 2.74 8.02 -16.58
CA ILE A 133 2.28 6.77 -15.98
C ILE A 133 1.90 5.82 -17.11
N VAL A 134 2.56 4.66 -17.17
CA VAL A 134 2.42 3.66 -18.24
C VAL A 134 1.67 2.41 -17.80
N GLY A 135 1.42 2.27 -16.50
CA GLY A 135 0.56 1.24 -15.92
C GLY A 135 0.09 1.67 -14.54
N GLN A 136 -1.12 1.27 -14.17
CA GLN A 136 -1.68 1.49 -12.85
C GLN A 136 -2.41 0.24 -12.41
N PHE A 137 -2.32 -0.05 -11.12
CA PHE A 137 -3.04 -1.11 -10.45
C PHE A 137 -3.44 -0.63 -9.07
N GLN A 138 -4.59 -1.08 -8.57
CA GLN A 138 -5.07 -0.74 -7.25
C GLN A 138 -5.31 -2.01 -6.45
N ILE A 139 -4.77 -2.05 -5.25
CA ILE A 139 -5.04 -3.08 -4.24
C ILE A 139 -6.10 -2.51 -3.32
N THR A 140 -7.31 -3.05 -3.39
CA THR A 140 -8.49 -2.54 -2.66
C THR A 140 -8.50 -2.94 -1.19
N GLY A 141 -7.84 -4.05 -0.83
CA GLY A 141 -7.76 -4.54 0.53
C GLY A 141 -6.36 -5.07 0.85
N LEU A 142 -5.89 -4.77 2.06
CA LEU A 142 -4.57 -5.22 2.56
C LEU A 142 -4.68 -6.37 3.56
N GLU A 143 -5.88 -6.88 3.84
CA GLU A 143 -6.13 -7.88 4.90
C GLU A 143 -5.28 -9.13 4.76
N ALA A 144 -5.28 -9.74 3.56
CA ALA A 144 -4.52 -10.95 3.26
C ALA A 144 -3.00 -10.77 3.49
N PHE A 145 -2.54 -9.53 3.48
CA PHE A 145 -1.16 -9.12 3.62
C PHE A 145 -0.83 -8.63 5.03
N ARG A 146 -1.81 -8.58 5.95
CA ARG A 146 -1.54 -8.18 7.33
C ARG A 146 -0.80 -9.29 8.09
N ARG A 147 0.21 -8.91 8.88
CA ARG A 147 1.01 -9.82 9.71
C ARG A 147 1.26 -9.21 11.07
N LEU A 148 0.97 -9.95 12.13
CA LEU A 148 1.24 -9.45 13.48
C LEU A 148 2.73 -9.14 13.63
N ALA A 149 2.98 -8.15 14.47
CA ALA A 149 4.32 -7.82 14.91
C ALA A 149 5.03 -9.07 15.43
N LEU A 150 6.21 -9.40 14.88
CA LEU A 150 7.10 -10.45 15.40
C LEU A 150 7.68 -9.99 16.74
N ASN A 151 6.85 -10.03 17.78
CA ASN A 151 7.24 -9.77 19.17
C ASN A 151 7.82 -11.03 19.83
N ALA A 152 7.75 -12.17 19.15
CA ALA A 152 8.30 -13.46 19.59
C ALA A 152 9.52 -13.80 18.74
N GLN A 153 10.59 -14.28 19.37
CA GLN A 153 11.77 -14.80 18.67
C GLN A 153 11.34 -15.86 17.66
N PHE A 154 11.53 -15.58 16.37
CA PHE A 154 11.34 -16.58 15.31
C PHE A 154 12.46 -17.60 15.43
N ASN A 155 12.18 -18.75 16.02
CA ASN A 155 13.10 -19.89 16.02
C ASN A 155 12.86 -20.71 14.73
N PRO A 156 13.80 -20.73 13.77
CA PRO A 156 13.61 -21.44 12.51
C PRO A 156 13.39 -22.95 12.68
N LEU A 157 13.81 -23.51 13.82
CA LEU A 157 13.73 -24.94 14.11
C LEU A 157 12.29 -25.42 14.40
N ASP A 158 11.40 -24.54 14.85
CA ASP A 158 10.07 -24.92 15.32
C ASP A 158 9.05 -25.13 14.18
N ASN A 159 9.40 -24.72 12.95
CA ASN A 159 8.51 -24.74 11.79
C ASN A 159 8.97 -25.70 10.68
N PHE A 160 9.99 -26.52 10.95
CA PHE A 160 10.34 -27.59 10.02
C PHE A 160 9.22 -28.64 10.04
N PRO A 161 8.66 -29.02 8.88
CA PRO A 161 7.70 -30.12 8.84
C PRO A 161 8.40 -31.39 9.34
N SER A 162 7.94 -31.92 10.47
CA SER A 162 8.32 -33.25 10.91
C SER A 162 7.86 -34.24 9.85
N LYS A 163 8.80 -35.05 9.35
CA LYS A 163 8.53 -36.12 8.39
C LYS A 163 7.44 -37.07 8.86
#